data_AF-A0A1W9HTR6-F1
#
_entry.id   AF-A0A1W9HTR6-F1
#
_cell.length_a   1.000
_cell.length_b   1.000
_cell.length_c   1.000
_cell.angle_alpha   90.00
_cell.angle_beta   90.00
_cell.angle_gamma   90.00
#
_symmetry.space_group_name_H-M   'P 1'
#
loop_
_entity.id
_entity.type
_entity.pdbx_description
1 polymer ?
#
loop_
_entity_poly.entity_id
_entity_poly.type
_entity_poly.pdbx_seq_one_letter_code
_entity_poly.pdbx_strand_id
1 'polypeptide(L)'
;MGMLDRYRKKGGFRQLLQLIETCATAKQTQFMEIVKKEDPTWAKKISKKMLSMELVFSWPIEVVGEFATEIPLRTLAIALKKVGPAGLEKATATLPHLKKREVEEMFSTLNPNPNEVHAASIKVIEKVRQLIDNGKIRLDRFAPDLALTEEEAA
;
A
#
# COMPACT_ATOMS: atom_id res chain seq x y z
N MET A 1 -3.29 30.78 -2.39
CA MET A 1 -3.88 29.48 -2.03
C MET A 1 -2.88 28.41 -2.46
N GLY A 2 -2.18 27.84 -1.50
CA GLY A 2 -1.26 26.72 -1.72
C GLY A 2 -2.03 25.45 -2.06
N MET A 3 -1.34 24.47 -2.62
CA MET A 3 -1.95 23.17 -2.94
C MET A 3 -2.47 22.48 -1.67
N LEU A 4 -1.75 22.63 -0.55
CA LEU A 4 -2.12 22.05 0.74
C LEU A 4 -3.39 22.64 1.35
N ASP A 5 -3.76 23.88 1.02
CA ASP A 5 -4.96 24.53 1.57
C ASP A 5 -6.24 23.72 1.26
N ARG A 6 -6.23 22.96 0.15
CA ARG A 6 -7.34 22.08 -0.25
C ARG A 6 -7.45 20.84 0.65
N TYR A 7 -6.33 20.40 1.21
CA TYR A 7 -6.21 19.15 1.99
C TYR A 7 -6.20 19.39 3.50
N ARG A 8 -6.12 20.64 3.97
CA ARG A 8 -6.21 20.99 5.41
C ARG A 8 -7.60 20.80 6.02
N LYS A 9 -8.63 20.54 5.21
CA LYS A 9 -9.98 20.20 5.67
C LYS A 9 -10.00 18.76 6.21
N LYS A 10 -11.00 18.45 7.05
CA LYS A 10 -11.33 17.08 7.47
C LYS A 10 -11.34 16.13 6.24
N GLY A 11 -10.58 15.05 6.33
CA GLY A 11 -10.44 14.00 5.33
C GLY A 11 -9.43 14.31 4.22
N GLY A 12 -8.97 15.56 4.13
CA GLY A 12 -8.04 16.00 3.09
C GLY A 12 -6.64 15.39 3.24
N PHE A 13 -6.19 15.11 4.46
CA PHE A 13 -4.91 14.42 4.67
C PHE A 13 -4.92 13.02 4.03
N ARG A 14 -5.98 12.24 4.25
CA ARG A 14 -6.16 10.93 3.63
C ARG A 14 -6.28 11.00 2.11
N GLN A 15 -7.01 11.98 1.58
CA GLN A 15 -7.11 12.18 0.13
C GLN A 15 -5.74 12.45 -0.50
N LEU A 16 -4.93 13.31 0.14
CA LEU A 16 -3.58 13.58 -0.33
C LEU A 16 -2.68 12.35 -0.22
N LEU A 17 -2.76 11.61 0.88
CA LEU A 17 -1.99 10.40 1.10
C LEU A 17 -2.29 9.35 0.02
N GLN A 18 -3.57 9.08 -0.24
CA GLN A 18 -3.99 8.14 -1.29
C GLN A 18 -3.54 8.61 -2.67
N LEU A 19 -3.63 9.91 -2.97
CA LEU A 19 -3.16 10.47 -4.24
C LEU A 19 -1.64 10.28 -4.41
N ILE A 20 -0.86 10.50 -3.35
CA ILE A 20 0.59 10.33 -3.38
C ILE A 20 0.97 8.84 -3.50
N GLU A 21 0.22 7.93 -2.87
CA GLU A 21 0.44 6.48 -2.93
C GLU A 21 0.12 5.85 -4.29
N THR A 22 -0.85 6.42 -5.01
CA THR A 22 -1.35 5.89 -6.28
C THR A 22 -0.69 6.52 -7.51
N CYS A 23 0.12 7.57 -7.32
CA CYS A 23 0.84 8.23 -8.40
C CYS A 23 2.14 7.49 -8.79
N ALA A 24 2.57 7.69 -10.04
CA ALA A 24 3.89 7.27 -10.49
C ALA A 24 5.00 7.93 -9.65
N THR A 25 6.11 7.23 -9.44
CA THR A 25 7.21 7.66 -8.57
C THR A 25 7.70 9.08 -8.87
N ALA A 26 7.80 9.47 -10.14
CA ALA A 26 8.20 10.83 -10.53
C ALA A 26 7.23 11.91 -10.03
N LYS A 27 5.92 11.67 -10.16
CA LYS A 27 4.87 12.57 -9.65
C LYS A 27 4.81 12.54 -8.13
N GLN A 28 5.00 11.37 -7.52
CA GLN A 28 5.07 11.21 -6.08
C GLN A 28 6.17 12.10 -5.47
N THR A 29 7.38 12.08 -6.03
CA THR A 29 8.50 12.94 -5.59
C THR A 29 8.15 14.41 -5.77
N GLN A 30 7.58 14.81 -6.91
CA GLN A 30 7.16 16.19 -7.14
C GLN A 30 6.11 16.67 -6.13
N PHE A 31 5.09 15.86 -5.85
CA PHE A 31 4.09 16.18 -4.83
C PHE A 31 4.73 16.31 -3.46
N MET A 32 5.60 15.38 -3.06
CA MET A 32 6.30 15.43 -1.78
C MET A 32 7.20 16.67 -1.65
N GLU A 33 7.86 17.11 -2.73
CA GLU A 33 8.64 18.34 -2.75
C GLU A 33 7.77 19.59 -2.57
N ILE A 34 6.62 19.65 -3.25
CA ILE A 34 5.66 20.75 -3.10
C ILE A 34 5.15 20.80 -1.66
N VAL A 35 4.70 19.67 -1.13
CA VAL A 35 4.23 19.58 0.26
C VAL A 35 5.33 19.99 1.24
N LYS A 36 6.58 19.55 1.02
CA LYS A 36 7.72 19.92 1.88
C LYS A 36 8.05 21.41 1.83
N LYS A 37 7.90 22.05 0.67
CA LYS A 37 8.10 23.51 0.52
C LYS A 37 7.01 24.30 1.22
N GLU A 38 5.76 23.85 1.15
CA GLU A 38 4.63 24.53 1.80
C GLU A 38 4.58 24.27 3.31
N ASP A 39 4.77 23.02 3.76
CA ASP A 39 4.73 22.62 5.16
C ASP A 39 5.60 21.36 5.41
N PRO A 40 6.85 21.54 5.89
CA PRO A 40 7.76 20.43 6.18
C PRO A 40 7.23 19.44 7.22
N THR A 41 6.34 19.88 8.12
CA THR A 41 5.76 19.02 9.16
C THR A 41 4.72 18.09 8.54
N TRP A 42 3.88 18.62 7.64
CA TRP A 42 2.95 17.82 6.84
C TRP A 42 3.67 16.79 5.98
N ALA A 43 4.76 17.19 5.30
CA ALA A 43 5.56 16.25 4.51
C ALA A 43 6.08 15.09 5.36
N LYS A 44 6.61 15.38 6.56
CA LYS A 44 7.06 14.34 7.50
C LYS A 44 5.93 13.41 7.92
N LYS A 45 4.73 13.94 8.19
CA LYS A 45 3.56 13.12 8.54
C LYS A 45 3.16 12.19 7.39
N ILE A 46 3.04 12.71 6.16
CA ILE A 46 2.69 11.91 4.98
C ILE A 46 3.72 10.80 4.78
N SER A 47 5.02 11.12 4.79
CA SER A 47 6.08 10.12 4.63
C SER A 47 6.02 9.01 5.69
N LYS A 48 5.67 9.34 6.93
CA LYS A 48 5.52 8.34 8.00
C LYS A 48 4.30 7.44 7.80
N LYS A 49 3.20 7.98 7.28
CA LYS A 49 1.93 7.25 7.10
C LYS A 49 1.84 6.52 5.76
N MET A 50 2.74 6.82 4.82
CA MET A 50 2.73 6.25 3.47
C MET A 50 3.05 4.76 3.47
N LEU A 51 2.22 3.99 2.79
CA LEU A 51 2.42 2.56 2.60
C LEU A 51 3.34 2.31 1.40
N SER A 52 4.27 1.39 1.59
CA SER A 52 5.06 0.80 0.52
C SER A 52 4.82 -0.71 0.47
N MET A 53 5.14 -1.34 -0.66
CA MET A 53 5.05 -2.80 -0.80
C MET A 53 5.93 -3.50 0.25
N GLU A 54 7.14 -3.02 0.44
CA GLU A 54 8.10 -3.58 1.40
C GLU A 54 7.55 -3.49 2.83
N LEU A 55 6.88 -2.38 3.18
CA LEU A 55 6.25 -2.21 4.48
C LEU A 55 5.04 -3.14 4.66
N VAL A 56 4.14 -3.19 3.68
CA VAL A 56 2.91 -4.00 3.74
C VAL A 56 3.22 -5.49 3.88
N PHE A 57 4.23 -5.99 3.17
CA PHE A 57 4.66 -7.40 3.27
C PHE A 57 5.60 -7.67 4.47
N SER A 58 6.05 -6.63 5.19
CA SER A 58 6.80 -6.81 6.45
C SER A 58 5.89 -7.16 7.64
N TRP A 59 4.58 -6.91 7.52
CA TRP A 59 3.57 -7.20 8.56
C TRP A 59 3.47 -8.68 8.94
N PRO A 60 2.74 -8.99 10.04
CA PRO A 60 2.47 -10.36 10.47
C PRO A 60 1.78 -11.18 9.38
N ILE A 61 2.05 -12.48 9.36
CA ILE A 61 1.63 -13.38 8.29
C ILE A 61 0.11 -13.49 8.17
N GLU A 62 -0.59 -13.33 9.30
CA GLU A 62 -2.04 -13.33 9.38
C GLU A 62 -2.63 -12.13 8.63
N VAL A 63 -2.04 -10.95 8.80
CA VAL A 63 -2.45 -9.72 8.13
C VAL A 63 -2.14 -9.78 6.63
N VAL A 64 -0.94 -10.28 6.30
CA VAL A 64 -0.53 -10.47 4.90
C VAL A 64 -1.47 -11.43 4.18
N GLY A 65 -1.83 -12.51 4.87
CA GLY A 65 -2.83 -13.47 4.41
C GLY A 65 -4.20 -12.87 4.15
N GLU A 66 -4.68 -12.06 5.08
CA GLU A 66 -6.00 -11.46 4.99
C GLU A 66 -6.17 -10.63 3.72
N PHE A 67 -5.24 -9.70 3.44
CA PHE A 67 -5.32 -8.95 2.19
C PHE A 67 -4.97 -9.78 0.95
N ALA A 68 -4.07 -10.77 1.06
CA ALA A 68 -3.71 -11.63 -0.07
C ALA A 68 -4.93 -12.41 -0.61
N THR A 69 -5.86 -12.81 0.26
CA THR A 69 -7.10 -13.49 -0.15
C THR A 69 -8.09 -12.60 -0.90
N GLU A 70 -8.01 -11.29 -0.68
CA GLU A 70 -8.92 -10.27 -1.19
C GLU A 70 -8.44 -9.66 -2.53
N ILE A 71 -7.22 -9.98 -2.95
CA ILE A 71 -6.58 -9.47 -4.17
C ILE A 71 -6.64 -10.56 -5.26
N PRO A 72 -6.89 -10.19 -6.54
CA PRO A 72 -6.81 -11.14 -7.64
C PRO A 72 -5.43 -11.82 -7.72
N LEU A 73 -5.40 -13.16 -7.84
CA LEU A 73 -4.16 -13.95 -7.76
C LEU A 73 -3.09 -13.50 -8.75
N ARG A 74 -3.47 -13.15 -9.98
CA ARG A 74 -2.56 -12.60 -10.99
C ARG A 74 -1.95 -11.26 -10.55
N THR A 75 -2.74 -10.36 -9.97
CA THR A 75 -2.25 -9.07 -9.45
C THR A 75 -1.31 -9.28 -8.28
N LEU A 76 -1.64 -10.19 -7.37
CA LEU A 76 -0.78 -10.58 -6.26
C LEU A 76 0.56 -11.14 -6.77
N ALA A 77 0.54 -12.10 -7.70
CA ALA A 77 1.75 -12.71 -8.26
C ALA A 77 2.68 -11.69 -8.95
N ILE A 78 2.11 -10.74 -9.71
CA ILE A 78 2.88 -9.66 -10.35
C ILE A 78 3.47 -8.71 -9.30
N ALA A 79 2.68 -8.31 -8.29
CA ALA A 79 3.14 -7.40 -7.25
C ALA A 79 4.24 -8.04 -6.37
N LEU A 80 4.14 -9.34 -6.12
CA LEU A 80 5.12 -10.12 -5.37
C LEU A 80 6.51 -10.12 -6.02
N LYS A 81 6.62 -9.91 -7.33
CA LYS A 81 7.92 -9.77 -8.02
C LYS A 81 8.77 -8.64 -7.45
N LYS A 82 8.14 -7.60 -6.89
CA LYS A 82 8.84 -6.47 -6.27
C LYS A 82 9.46 -6.82 -4.93
N VAL A 83 8.77 -7.62 -4.11
CA VAL A 83 9.21 -8.02 -2.75
C VAL A 83 10.00 -9.33 -2.72
N GLY A 84 9.91 -10.13 -3.79
CA GLY A 84 10.66 -11.36 -3.98
C GLY A 84 10.08 -12.58 -3.23
N PRO A 85 10.86 -13.66 -3.12
CA PRO A 85 10.41 -14.95 -2.60
C PRO A 85 9.92 -14.90 -1.15
N ALA A 86 10.53 -14.06 -0.31
CA ALA A 86 10.13 -13.89 1.08
C ALA A 86 8.70 -13.32 1.21
N GLY A 87 8.32 -12.41 0.30
CA GLY A 87 6.95 -11.89 0.24
C GLY A 87 5.96 -12.95 -0.24
N LEU A 88 6.38 -13.80 -1.19
CA LEU A 88 5.56 -14.90 -1.71
C LEU A 88 5.22 -15.90 -0.60
N GLU A 89 6.22 -16.35 0.16
CA GLU A 89 6.02 -17.30 1.26
C GLU A 89 5.02 -16.78 2.29
N LYS A 90 5.15 -15.52 2.71
CA LYS A 90 4.19 -14.90 3.63
C LYS A 90 2.79 -14.79 3.04
N ALA A 91 2.69 -14.36 1.77
CA ALA A 91 1.41 -14.19 1.10
C ALA A 91 0.67 -15.50 0.89
N THR A 92 1.39 -16.60 0.66
CA THR A 92 0.79 -17.90 0.38
C THR A 92 0.62 -18.79 1.61
N ALA A 93 1.27 -18.48 2.74
CA ALA A 93 1.21 -19.29 3.95
C ALA A 93 -0.20 -19.52 4.51
N THR A 94 -1.10 -18.57 4.30
CA THR A 94 -2.49 -18.60 4.76
C THR A 94 -3.49 -18.89 3.64
N LEU A 95 -3.02 -18.99 2.39
CA LEU A 95 -3.88 -19.30 1.24
C LEU A 95 -4.23 -20.79 1.20
N PRO A 96 -5.44 -21.15 0.72
CA PRO A 96 -5.78 -22.53 0.39
C PRO A 96 -4.78 -23.14 -0.59
N HIS A 97 -4.45 -24.43 -0.44
CA HIS A 97 -3.43 -25.14 -1.22
C HIS A 97 -3.53 -24.91 -2.74
N LEU A 98 -4.74 -24.92 -3.29
CA LEU A 98 -4.98 -24.69 -4.72
C LEU A 98 -4.54 -23.28 -5.16
N LYS A 99 -4.96 -22.25 -4.40
CA LYS A 99 -4.60 -20.85 -4.68
C LYS A 99 -3.11 -20.59 -4.47
N LYS A 100 -2.51 -21.20 -3.45
CA LYS A 100 -1.07 -21.14 -3.20
C LYS A 100 -0.29 -21.63 -4.41
N ARG A 101 -0.61 -22.84 -4.91
CA ARG A 101 0.06 -23.43 -6.08
C ARG A 101 -0.09 -22.53 -7.32
N GLU A 102 -1.28 -22.00 -7.54
CA GLU A 102 -1.56 -21.11 -8.67
C GLU A 102 -0.73 -19.81 -8.60
N VAL A 103 -0.63 -19.19 -7.42
CA VAL A 103 0.20 -17.98 -7.23
C VAL A 103 1.69 -18.28 -7.40
N GLU A 104 2.19 -19.41 -6.90
CA GLU A 104 3.59 -19.83 -7.05
C GLU A 104 3.96 -20.12 -8.52
N GLU A 105 3.04 -20.75 -9.26
CA GLU A 105 3.19 -21.00 -10.69
C GLU A 105 3.20 -19.70 -11.48
N MET A 106 2.24 -18.80 -11.22
CA MET A 106 2.20 -17.47 -11.82
C MET A 106 3.45 -16.66 -11.46
N PHE A 107 3.92 -16.73 -10.22
CA PHE A 107 5.15 -16.07 -9.80
C PHE A 107 6.36 -16.61 -10.53
N SER A 108 6.44 -17.90 -10.83
CA SER A 108 7.58 -18.48 -11.55
C SER A 108 7.55 -18.20 -13.06
N THR A 109 6.35 -18.13 -13.64
CA THR A 109 6.16 -18.04 -15.09
C THR A 109 6.02 -16.61 -15.61
N LEU A 110 5.43 -15.71 -14.82
CA LEU A 110 5.22 -14.33 -15.24
C LEU A 110 6.52 -13.55 -15.22
N ASN A 111 6.82 -12.89 -16.34
CA ASN A 111 7.89 -11.89 -16.47
C ASN A 111 7.28 -10.52 -16.78
N PRO A 112 6.60 -9.90 -15.79
CA PRO A 112 5.96 -8.61 -15.98
C PRO A 112 7.01 -7.52 -16.18
N ASN A 113 6.69 -6.53 -17.00
CA ASN A 113 7.53 -5.36 -17.16
C ASN A 113 7.43 -4.43 -15.91
N PRO A 114 8.36 -3.48 -15.74
CA PRO A 114 8.34 -2.58 -14.57
C PRO A 114 7.03 -1.80 -14.40
N ASN A 115 6.34 -1.45 -15.49
CA ASN A 115 5.07 -0.72 -15.42
C ASN A 115 3.93 -1.62 -14.90
N GLU A 116 3.91 -2.89 -15.29
CA GLU A 116 2.95 -3.88 -14.78
C GLU A 116 3.17 -4.14 -13.29
N VAL A 117 4.42 -4.27 -12.85
CA VAL A 117 4.77 -4.41 -11.43
C VAL A 117 4.32 -3.19 -10.63
N HIS A 118 4.53 -1.99 -11.17
CA HIS A 118 4.09 -0.75 -10.54
C HIS A 118 2.56 -0.66 -10.44
N ALA A 119 1.85 -0.94 -11.53
CA ALA A 119 0.38 -0.94 -11.54
C ALA A 119 -0.21 -1.98 -10.58
N ALA A 120 0.40 -3.16 -10.50
CA ALA A 120 -0.01 -4.19 -9.54
C ALA A 120 0.26 -3.76 -8.09
N SER A 121 1.41 -3.12 -7.83
CA SER A 121 1.76 -2.58 -6.52
C SER A 121 0.75 -1.53 -6.04
N ILE A 122 0.32 -0.62 -6.94
CA ILE A 122 -0.72 0.37 -6.63
C ILE A 122 -2.02 -0.33 -6.24
N LYS A 123 -2.47 -1.32 -7.01
CA LYS A 123 -3.70 -2.07 -6.71
C LYS A 123 -3.64 -2.78 -5.35
N VAL A 124 -2.48 -3.32 -4.99
CA VAL A 124 -2.27 -3.94 -3.67
C VAL A 124 -2.41 -2.88 -2.57
N ILE A 125 -1.73 -1.75 -2.70
CA ILE A 125 -1.78 -0.66 -1.70
C ILE A 125 -3.21 -0.11 -1.57
N GLU A 126 -3.89 0.14 -2.69
CA GLU A 126 -5.30 0.58 -2.71
C GLU A 126 -6.20 -0.41 -1.98
N LYS A 127 -6.06 -1.72 -2.25
CA LYS A 127 -6.86 -2.74 -1.61
C LYS A 127 -6.57 -2.83 -0.11
N VAL A 128 -5.30 -2.74 0.28
CA VAL A 128 -4.88 -2.73 1.70
C VAL A 128 -5.48 -1.52 2.42
N ARG A 129 -5.44 -0.33 1.80
CA ARG A 129 -6.11 0.87 2.34
C ARG A 129 -7.60 0.66 2.53
N GLN A 130 -8.29 0.13 1.52
CA GLN A 130 -9.72 -0.19 1.64
C GLN A 130 -10.02 -1.16 2.80
N LEU A 131 -9.16 -2.17 3.03
CA LEU A 131 -9.33 -3.10 4.13
C LEU A 131 -9.08 -2.46 5.50
N ILE A 132 -8.14 -1.51 5.59
CA ILE A 132 -7.93 -0.69 6.79
C ILE A 132 -9.16 0.17 7.06
N ASP A 133 -9.67 0.83 6.01
CA ASP A 133 -10.80 1.75 6.10
C ASP A 133 -12.10 1.06 6.49
N ASN A 134 -12.28 -0.18 6.04
CA ASN A 134 -13.42 -1.03 6.41
C ASN A 134 -13.24 -1.72 7.78
N GLY A 135 -12.14 -1.45 8.49
CA GLY A 135 -11.85 -2.01 9.81
C GLY A 135 -11.49 -3.50 9.82
N LYS A 136 -11.28 -4.12 8.65
CA LYS A 136 -10.78 -5.51 8.54
C LYS A 136 -9.33 -5.57 9.03
N ILE A 137 -8.48 -4.68 8.51
CA ILE A 137 -7.10 -4.53 8.99
C ILE A 137 -7.04 -3.43 10.03
N ARG A 138 -6.72 -3.80 11.26
CA ARG A 138 -6.54 -2.86 12.37
C ARG A 138 -5.06 -2.56 12.61
N LEU A 139 -4.58 -1.46 12.05
CA LEU A 139 -3.19 -1.00 12.17
C LEU A 139 -2.77 -0.77 13.63
N ASP A 140 -3.71 -0.36 14.48
CA ASP A 140 -3.55 -0.19 15.93
C ASP A 140 -2.99 -1.43 16.64
N ARG A 141 -3.14 -2.63 16.07
CA ARG A 141 -2.67 -3.88 16.69
C ARG A 141 -1.20 -4.22 16.43
N PHE A 142 -0.61 -3.71 15.35
CA PHE A 142 0.73 -4.13 14.92
C PHE A 142 1.59 -3.01 14.32
N ALA A 143 0.99 -1.90 13.90
CA ALA A 143 1.67 -0.74 13.34
C ALA A 143 0.92 0.56 13.72
N PRO A 144 0.86 0.91 15.02
CA PRO A 144 0.10 2.07 15.51
C PRO A 144 0.59 3.39 14.89
N ASP A 145 1.87 3.48 14.54
CA ASP A 145 2.45 4.64 13.86
C ASP A 145 1.86 4.91 12.47
N LEU A 146 1.23 3.91 11.83
CA LEU A 146 0.60 4.03 10.52
C LEU A 146 -0.90 4.35 10.61
N ALA A 147 -1.53 4.17 11.77
CA ALA A 147 -2.95 4.43 11.95
C ALA A 147 -3.23 5.94 11.84
N LEU A 148 -4.19 6.33 10.99
CA LEU A 148 -4.61 7.73 10.85
C LEU A 148 -5.42 8.13 12.08
N THR A 149 -5.22 9.35 12.59
CA THR A 149 -6.10 9.90 13.63
C THR A 149 -7.48 10.21 13.07
N GLU A 150 -8.51 10.35 13.92
CA GLU A 150 -9.87 10.69 13.45
C GLU A 150 -9.91 11.96 12.60
N GLU A 151 -9.09 12.97 12.92
CA GLU A 151 -8.98 14.20 12.15
C GLU A 151 -8.29 14.01 10.78
N GLU A 152 -7.39 13.03 10.67
CA GLU A 152 -6.67 12.70 9.44
C GLU A 152 -7.49 11.76 8.54
N ALA A 153 -8.38 10.96 9.13
CA ALA A 153 -9.19 9.93 8.47
C ALA A 153 -10.59 10.37 8.02
N ALA A 154 -11.22 11.31 8.74
CA ALA A 154 -12.59 11.82 8.53
C ALA A 154 -12.56 13.19 7.85
#